data_AF-A0A7A6KZ75-F1
#
_entry.id   AF-A0A7A6KZ75-F1
#
_cell.length_a   1.000
_cell.length_b   1.000
_cell.length_c   1.000
_cell.angle_alpha   90.00
_cell.angle_beta   90.00
_cell.angle_gamma   90.00
#
_symmetry.space_group_name_H-M   'P 1'
#
loop_
_entity.id
_entity.type
_entity.pdbx_description
1 polymer ?
#
loop_
_entity_poly.entity_id
_entity_poly.type
_entity_poly.pdbx_seq_one_letter_code
_entity_poly.pdbx_strand_id
1 'polypeptide(L)'
;LIWLPTDGDAENFMKTHVEPTIRDIPSLLALAPWYGKKHRDNTLTMKRFSNGRGFWCLGGKAAKNYREKSVDVAGYDELAAFDDDIEQEGSPTFLGDKRIEGSVWPKSIRGSTPKVRGACQIERAASESPHFMRFHVACPHCGEEQYLKFGDKETPFGLKWTPDDPSSVFYLCEHNACVIRQQELDFTDARYICEKTGIWTRDGILWFSSSGEEIEPPDSVTFHIWTAYSPFTTWVQIVKDWMKTKGDTGKRKTFVNTTLGETW
;
A
#
# COMPACT_ATOMS: atom_id res chain seq x y z
N LEU A 1 0.81 -15.99 -6.15
CA LEU A 1 1.34 -15.49 -7.44
C LEU A 1 1.33 -13.98 -7.36
N ILE A 2 2.43 -13.34 -7.74
CA ILE A 2 2.54 -11.89 -7.79
C ILE A 2 2.94 -11.44 -9.20
N TRP A 3 2.36 -10.34 -9.65
CA TRP A 3 2.79 -9.64 -10.85
C TRP A 3 3.46 -8.33 -10.47
N LEU A 4 4.53 -8.01 -11.20
CA LEU A 4 5.24 -6.74 -11.18
C LEU A 4 5.07 -6.07 -12.56
N PRO A 5 5.32 -4.76 -12.72
CA PRO A 5 5.00 -4.04 -13.96
C PRO A 5 5.67 -4.66 -15.19
N THR A 6 6.92 -5.13 -15.06
CA THR A 6 7.66 -5.79 -16.15
C THR A 6 8.31 -7.10 -15.71
N ASP A 7 8.73 -7.92 -16.67
CA ASP A 7 9.50 -9.15 -16.38
C ASP A 7 10.82 -8.82 -15.66
N GLY A 8 11.46 -7.70 -16.00
CA GLY A 8 12.68 -7.22 -15.34
C GLY A 8 12.44 -6.86 -13.87
N ASP A 9 11.33 -6.20 -13.57
CA ASP A 9 10.93 -5.88 -12.19
C ASP A 9 10.65 -7.16 -11.39
N ALA A 10 9.97 -8.13 -12.00
CA ALA A 10 9.68 -9.43 -11.38
C ALA A 10 10.95 -10.23 -11.07
N GLU A 11 11.90 -10.27 -12.01
CA GLU A 11 13.21 -10.91 -11.80
C GLU A 11 14.01 -10.21 -10.70
N ASN A 12 14.02 -8.89 -10.70
CA ASN A 12 14.70 -8.12 -9.66
C ASN A 12 14.08 -8.40 -8.30
N PHE A 13 12.75 -8.35 -8.19
CA PHE A 13 12.02 -8.63 -6.95
C PHE A 13 12.33 -10.02 -6.39
N MET A 14 12.40 -11.03 -7.27
CA MET A 14 12.78 -12.38 -6.89
C MET A 14 14.20 -12.45 -6.29
N LYS A 15 15.17 -11.76 -6.89
CA LYS A 15 16.57 -11.75 -6.44
C LYS A 15 16.79 -10.89 -5.20
N THR A 16 16.14 -9.73 -5.10
CA THR A 16 16.43 -8.73 -4.05
C THR A 16 15.54 -8.84 -2.83
N HIS A 17 14.34 -9.40 -2.96
CA HIS A 17 13.39 -9.50 -1.86
C HIS A 17 13.08 -10.96 -1.52
N VAL A 18 12.67 -11.77 -2.50
CA VAL A 18 12.16 -13.13 -2.23
C VAL A 18 13.29 -14.08 -1.79
N GLU A 19 14.39 -14.15 -2.54
CA GLU A 19 15.51 -15.04 -2.21
C GLU A 19 16.16 -14.71 -0.85
N PRO A 20 16.42 -13.43 -0.51
CA PRO A 20 16.86 -13.05 0.83
C PRO A 20 15.86 -13.42 1.92
N THR A 21 14.55 -13.20 1.68
CA THR A 21 13.51 -13.58 2.66
C THR A 21 13.51 -15.09 2.93
N ILE A 22 13.65 -15.91 1.89
CA ILE A 22 13.75 -17.37 2.04
C ILE A 22 15.02 -17.76 2.83
N ARG A 23 16.14 -17.10 2.56
CA ARG A 23 17.41 -17.33 3.26
C ARG A 23 17.34 -16.98 4.74
N ASP A 24 16.76 -15.83 5.05
CA ASP A 24 16.86 -15.20 6.37
C ASP A 24 15.78 -15.70 7.35
N ILE A 25 14.67 -16.27 6.83
CA ILE A 25 13.60 -16.85 7.65
C ILE A 25 13.81 -18.38 7.77
N PRO A 26 14.21 -18.91 8.94
CA PRO A 26 14.59 -20.32 9.08
C PRO A 26 13.49 -21.31 8.67
N SER A 27 12.23 -21.01 8.98
CA SER A 27 11.08 -21.85 8.62
C SER A 27 10.82 -21.89 7.11
N LEU A 28 11.09 -20.79 6.38
CA LEU A 28 11.02 -20.78 4.91
C LEU A 28 12.22 -21.49 4.29
N LEU A 29 13.42 -21.28 4.83
CA LEU A 29 14.63 -21.96 4.36
C LEU A 29 14.50 -23.49 4.46
N ALA A 30 13.96 -23.98 5.58
CA ALA A 30 13.69 -25.40 5.78
C ALA A 30 12.74 -26.01 4.73
N LEU A 31 11.85 -25.19 4.16
CA LEU A 31 10.94 -25.58 3.09
C LEU A 31 11.57 -25.47 1.69
N ALA A 32 12.78 -24.92 1.56
CA ALA A 32 13.49 -24.69 0.31
C ALA A 32 14.79 -25.53 0.23
N PRO A 33 14.72 -26.87 0.15
CA PRO A 33 15.91 -27.75 0.12
C PRO A 33 16.80 -27.55 -1.12
N TRP A 34 16.27 -26.85 -2.12
CA TRP A 34 16.95 -26.45 -3.35
C TRP A 34 17.75 -25.14 -3.22
N TYR A 35 17.67 -24.44 -2.10
CA TYR A 35 18.36 -23.17 -1.92
C TYR A 35 19.88 -23.35 -2.13
N GLY A 36 20.48 -22.41 -2.88
CA GLY A 36 21.91 -22.47 -3.25
C GLY A 36 22.26 -23.52 -4.32
N LYS A 37 21.28 -24.20 -4.92
CA LYS A 37 21.50 -25.24 -5.94
C LYS A 37 20.67 -24.97 -7.19
N LYS A 38 21.18 -25.40 -8.34
CA LYS A 38 20.39 -25.47 -9.58
C LYS A 38 19.37 -26.59 -9.45
N HIS A 39 18.08 -26.26 -9.48
CA HIS A 39 17.01 -27.21 -9.27
C HIS A 39 15.76 -26.80 -10.06
N ARG A 40 14.95 -27.76 -10.52
CA ARG A 40 13.73 -27.48 -11.32
C ARG A 40 12.68 -26.66 -10.56
N ASP A 41 12.66 -26.82 -9.23
CA ASP A 41 11.73 -26.11 -8.32
C ASP A 41 12.30 -24.76 -7.85
N ASN A 42 13.45 -24.34 -8.39
CA ASN A 42 14.12 -23.08 -8.10
C ASN A 42 14.46 -22.34 -9.41
N THR A 43 13.52 -21.56 -9.93
CA THR A 43 13.73 -20.71 -11.11
C THR A 43 13.56 -19.24 -10.75
N LEU A 44 13.88 -18.33 -11.69
CA LEU A 44 13.66 -16.90 -11.47
C LEU A 44 12.19 -16.52 -11.45
N THR A 45 11.32 -17.29 -12.11
CA THR A 45 9.88 -17.00 -12.21
C THR A 45 9.07 -17.78 -11.19
N MET A 46 9.63 -18.83 -10.59
CA MET A 46 8.91 -19.73 -9.70
C MET A 46 9.80 -20.39 -8.65
N LYS A 47 9.33 -20.42 -7.41
CA LYS A 47 9.87 -21.21 -6.31
C LYS A 47 8.82 -22.22 -5.86
N ARG A 48 9.13 -23.52 -5.84
CA ARG A 48 8.24 -24.55 -5.31
C ARG A 48 8.85 -25.19 -4.07
N PHE A 49 8.16 -25.09 -2.97
CA PHE A 49 8.61 -25.54 -1.66
C PHE A 49 8.33 -27.03 -1.44
N SER A 50 9.01 -27.63 -0.45
CA SER A 50 8.93 -29.07 -0.16
C SER A 50 7.53 -29.54 0.26
N ASN A 51 6.70 -28.63 0.78
CA ASN A 51 5.29 -28.88 1.10
C ASN A 51 4.36 -28.78 -0.14
N GLY A 52 4.92 -28.65 -1.35
CA GLY A 52 4.19 -28.59 -2.60
C GLY A 52 3.68 -27.20 -2.99
N ARG A 53 3.76 -26.19 -2.10
CA ARG A 53 3.31 -24.82 -2.38
C ARG A 53 4.23 -24.14 -3.38
N GLY A 54 3.63 -23.40 -4.32
CA GLY A 54 4.34 -22.63 -5.34
C GLY A 54 4.19 -21.13 -5.12
N PHE A 55 5.30 -20.41 -5.31
CA PHE A 55 5.33 -18.96 -5.41
C PHE A 55 5.81 -18.59 -6.81
N TRP A 56 5.00 -17.82 -7.53
CA TRP A 56 5.33 -17.30 -8.86
C TRP A 56 5.46 -15.78 -8.78
N CYS A 57 6.44 -15.24 -9.49
CA CYS A 57 6.67 -13.81 -9.69
C CYS A 57 6.86 -13.58 -11.18
N LEU A 58 5.96 -12.82 -11.80
CA LEU A 58 5.88 -12.66 -13.26
C LEU A 58 5.73 -11.18 -13.63
N GLY A 59 6.13 -10.81 -14.86
CA GLY A 59 5.85 -9.48 -15.38
C GLY A 59 4.39 -9.30 -15.81
N GLY A 60 3.90 -8.09 -15.70
CA GLY A 60 2.49 -7.73 -15.93
C GLY A 60 2.14 -7.39 -17.38
N LYS A 61 3.12 -7.27 -18.28
CA LYS A 61 2.91 -6.85 -19.68
C LYS A 61 2.44 -7.94 -20.64
N ALA A 62 2.81 -9.19 -20.39
CA ALA A 62 2.56 -10.27 -21.32
C ALA A 62 1.31 -11.05 -20.88
N ALA A 63 0.30 -11.17 -21.74
CA ALA A 63 -0.95 -11.84 -21.40
C ALA A 63 -0.75 -13.32 -21.07
N LYS A 64 0.27 -13.97 -21.67
CA LYS A 64 0.68 -15.34 -21.33
C LYS A 64 0.94 -15.53 -19.82
N ASN A 65 1.41 -14.49 -19.12
CA ASN A 65 1.72 -14.54 -17.68
C ASN A 65 0.45 -14.56 -16.80
N TYR A 66 -0.73 -14.31 -17.38
CA TYR A 66 -2.03 -14.36 -16.70
C TYR A 66 -2.80 -15.65 -16.99
N ARG A 67 -2.21 -16.61 -17.71
CA ARG A 67 -2.86 -17.87 -18.12
C ARG A 67 -2.35 -19.07 -17.32
N GLU A 68 -3.13 -20.15 -17.33
CA GLU A 68 -2.70 -21.49 -16.90
C GLU A 68 -2.14 -21.56 -15.46
N LYS A 69 -2.73 -20.80 -14.54
CA LYS A 69 -2.43 -20.86 -13.11
C LYS A 69 -3.72 -20.92 -12.30
N SER A 70 -3.69 -21.68 -11.21
CA SER A 70 -4.74 -21.74 -10.19
C SER A 70 -4.04 -21.60 -8.86
N VAL A 71 -4.36 -20.53 -8.12
CA VAL A 71 -3.65 -20.12 -6.90
C VAL A 71 -4.63 -19.65 -5.85
N ASP A 72 -4.20 -19.65 -4.59
CA ASP A 72 -5.03 -19.12 -3.50
C ASP A 72 -4.94 -17.59 -3.39
N VAL A 73 -3.79 -17.02 -3.80
CA VAL A 73 -3.48 -15.59 -3.64
C VAL A 73 -2.90 -15.00 -4.92
N ALA A 74 -3.49 -13.89 -5.36
CA ALA A 74 -3.07 -13.00 -6.43
C ALA A 74 -2.53 -11.70 -5.84
N GLY A 75 -1.34 -11.26 -6.27
CA GLY A 75 -0.71 -10.02 -5.83
C GLY A 75 -0.32 -9.14 -7.00
N TYR A 76 -0.49 -7.83 -6.87
CA TYR A 76 -0.08 -6.85 -7.87
C TYR A 76 0.69 -5.75 -7.15
N ASP A 77 1.97 -5.63 -7.47
CA ASP A 77 2.83 -4.62 -6.87
C ASP A 77 3.22 -3.56 -7.90
N GLU A 78 3.28 -2.30 -7.47
CA GLU A 78 3.35 -1.12 -8.35
C GLU A 78 2.24 -1.08 -9.42
N LEU A 79 1.00 -1.40 -9.03
CA LEU A 79 -0.15 -1.53 -9.94
C LEU A 79 -0.39 -0.28 -10.81
N ALA A 80 -0.08 0.94 -10.35
CA ALA A 80 -0.20 2.15 -11.16
C ALA A 80 0.78 2.22 -12.35
N ALA A 81 1.75 1.31 -12.44
CA ALA A 81 2.68 1.18 -13.56
C ALA A 81 2.28 0.11 -14.57
N PHE A 82 1.17 -0.60 -14.34
CA PHE A 82 0.66 -1.59 -15.27
C PHE A 82 -0.04 -0.91 -16.45
N ASP A 83 0.00 -1.60 -17.59
CA ASP A 83 -0.83 -1.26 -18.74
C ASP A 83 -2.31 -1.48 -18.35
N ASP A 84 -3.20 -0.66 -18.89
CA ASP A 84 -4.64 -0.71 -18.62
C ASP A 84 -5.34 -1.88 -19.32
N ASP A 85 -4.77 -2.30 -20.45
CA ASP A 85 -5.16 -3.45 -21.25
C ASP A 85 -3.93 -4.29 -21.62
N ILE A 86 -3.89 -5.54 -21.14
CA ILE A 86 -2.76 -6.44 -21.34
C ILE A 86 -2.91 -7.16 -22.68
N GLU A 87 -2.14 -6.73 -23.68
CA GLU A 87 -2.14 -7.30 -25.05
C GLU A 87 -3.55 -7.45 -25.67
N GLN A 88 -4.47 -6.51 -25.37
CA GLN A 88 -5.87 -6.51 -25.83
C GLN A 88 -6.74 -7.64 -25.24
N GLU A 89 -6.30 -8.27 -24.14
CA GLU A 89 -7.06 -9.30 -23.42
C GLU A 89 -7.84 -8.75 -22.22
N GLY A 90 -7.63 -7.48 -21.86
CA GLY A 90 -8.35 -6.78 -20.81
C GLY A 90 -7.48 -6.39 -19.61
N SER A 91 -8.15 -5.97 -18.54
CA SER A 91 -7.46 -5.37 -17.40
C SER A 91 -6.62 -6.39 -16.61
N PRO A 92 -5.45 -5.99 -16.08
CA PRO A 92 -4.55 -6.89 -15.36
C PRO A 92 -5.20 -7.50 -14.11
N THR A 93 -5.97 -6.71 -13.35
CA THR A 93 -6.61 -7.19 -12.11
C THR A 93 -7.70 -8.20 -12.40
N PHE A 94 -8.54 -7.99 -13.42
CA PHE A 94 -9.53 -9.00 -13.79
C PHE A 94 -8.88 -10.28 -14.31
N LEU A 95 -7.90 -10.18 -15.22
CA LEU A 95 -7.20 -11.34 -15.77
C LEU A 95 -6.50 -12.17 -14.69
N GLY A 96 -5.83 -11.50 -13.75
CA GLY A 96 -5.14 -12.16 -12.65
C GLY A 96 -6.09 -12.70 -11.58
N ASP A 97 -7.19 -12.03 -11.27
CA ASP A 97 -8.17 -12.50 -10.30
C ASP A 97 -8.97 -13.72 -10.82
N LYS A 98 -9.04 -13.92 -12.15
CA LYS A 98 -9.49 -15.21 -12.71
C LYS A 98 -8.63 -16.41 -12.29
N ARG A 99 -7.41 -16.18 -11.77
CA ARG A 99 -6.53 -17.27 -11.30
C ARG A 99 -6.87 -17.75 -9.89
N ILE A 100 -7.67 -17.00 -9.14
CA ILE A 100 -8.10 -17.35 -7.78
C ILE A 100 -9.54 -17.87 -7.69
N GLU A 101 -10.29 -17.93 -8.81
CA GLU A 101 -11.70 -18.38 -8.82
C GLU A 101 -11.91 -19.81 -8.27
N GLY A 102 -10.94 -20.69 -8.46
CA GLY A 102 -11.00 -22.06 -7.92
C GLY A 102 -10.52 -22.21 -6.48
N SER A 103 -10.08 -21.11 -5.83
CA SER A 103 -9.61 -21.14 -4.44
C SER A 103 -10.77 -21.24 -3.47
N VAL A 104 -10.59 -22.00 -2.39
CA VAL A 104 -11.53 -22.02 -1.26
C VAL A 104 -11.50 -20.69 -0.50
N TRP A 105 -10.33 -20.05 -0.44
CA TRP A 105 -10.09 -18.79 0.28
C TRP A 105 -9.33 -17.82 -0.63
N PRO A 106 -9.97 -17.27 -1.66
CA PRO A 106 -9.30 -16.40 -2.63
C PRO A 106 -8.86 -15.09 -1.98
N LYS A 107 -7.65 -14.63 -2.28
CA LYS A 107 -7.17 -13.30 -1.86
C LYS A 107 -6.53 -12.55 -3.02
N SER A 108 -7.02 -11.34 -3.29
CA SER A 108 -6.40 -10.38 -4.22
C SER A 108 -5.77 -9.25 -3.41
N ILE A 109 -4.48 -8.99 -3.62
CA ILE A 109 -3.71 -7.96 -2.91
C ILE A 109 -3.14 -7.00 -3.95
N ARG A 110 -3.48 -5.72 -3.83
CA ARG A 110 -3.12 -4.68 -4.80
C ARG A 110 -2.39 -3.56 -4.07
N GLY A 111 -1.15 -3.25 -4.46
CA GLY A 111 -0.31 -2.22 -3.86
C GLY A 111 0.31 -1.32 -4.91
N SER A 112 0.36 -0.01 -4.66
CA SER A 112 1.05 0.96 -5.51
C SER A 112 1.06 2.35 -4.85
N THR A 113 2.01 3.18 -5.24
CA THR A 113 1.82 4.64 -5.14
C THR A 113 0.89 5.13 -6.27
N PRO A 114 -0.10 6.01 -6.01
CA PRO A 114 -0.96 6.53 -7.07
C PRO A 114 -0.21 7.45 -8.05
N LYS A 115 -0.75 7.59 -9.27
CA LYS A 115 -0.19 8.44 -10.32
C LYS A 115 -1.19 9.50 -10.80
N VAL A 116 -1.63 9.44 -12.05
CA VAL A 116 -2.50 10.45 -12.66
C VAL A 116 -3.96 10.06 -12.47
N ARG A 117 -4.77 10.98 -11.93
CA ARG A 117 -6.20 10.76 -11.72
C ARG A 117 -6.90 10.31 -13.00
N GLY A 118 -7.82 9.37 -12.87
CA GLY A 118 -8.65 8.85 -13.97
C GLY A 118 -7.99 7.81 -14.88
N ALA A 119 -6.65 7.77 -14.92
CA ALA A 119 -5.88 6.75 -15.65
C ALA A 119 -5.16 5.76 -14.72
N CYS A 120 -5.19 6.00 -13.41
CA CYS A 120 -4.41 5.24 -12.44
C CYS A 120 -5.09 3.94 -12.04
N GLN A 121 -4.43 2.81 -12.31
CA GLN A 121 -4.96 1.48 -12.00
C GLN A 121 -5.22 1.24 -10.50
N ILE A 122 -4.33 1.72 -9.61
CA ILE A 122 -4.55 1.60 -8.16
C ILE A 122 -5.70 2.49 -7.68
N GLU A 123 -5.90 3.67 -8.28
CA GLU A 123 -7.06 4.53 -7.97
C GLU A 123 -8.36 3.83 -8.35
N ARG A 124 -8.41 3.24 -9.55
CA ARG A 124 -9.57 2.45 -9.99
C ARG A 124 -9.85 1.30 -9.03
N ALA A 125 -8.85 0.47 -8.73
CA ALA A 125 -8.98 -0.65 -7.79
C ALA A 125 -9.41 -0.18 -6.39
N ALA A 126 -8.87 0.94 -5.90
CA ALA A 126 -9.23 1.53 -4.63
C ALA A 126 -10.70 1.98 -4.59
N SER A 127 -11.21 2.51 -5.71
CA SER A 127 -12.57 3.00 -5.85
C SER A 127 -13.63 1.89 -5.95
N GLU A 128 -13.26 0.71 -6.44
CA GLU A 128 -14.12 -0.48 -6.52
C GLU A 128 -14.49 -1.01 -5.12
N SER A 129 -13.66 -0.75 -4.11
CA SER A 129 -13.95 -1.12 -2.73
C SER A 129 -15.02 -0.20 -2.11
N PRO A 130 -16.05 -0.77 -1.46
CA PRO A 130 -17.01 0.00 -0.68
C PRO A 130 -16.37 0.60 0.59
N HIS A 131 -15.21 0.12 1.00
CA HIS A 131 -14.52 0.53 2.21
C HIS A 131 -13.18 1.18 1.90
N PHE A 132 -13.03 2.45 2.30
CA PHE A 132 -11.81 3.22 2.16
C PHE A 132 -11.30 3.62 3.54
N MET A 133 -10.27 2.92 3.99
CA MET A 133 -9.72 2.97 5.34
C MET A 133 -8.65 4.04 5.44
N ARG A 134 -8.80 4.95 6.40
CA ARG A 134 -7.78 5.91 6.80
C ARG A 134 -7.20 5.49 8.14
N PHE A 135 -5.91 5.74 8.35
CA PHE A 135 -5.26 5.47 9.63
C PHE A 135 -5.51 6.63 10.59
N HIS A 136 -6.32 6.41 11.62
CA HIS A 136 -6.67 7.39 12.64
C HIS A 136 -5.75 7.26 13.85
N VAL A 137 -5.37 8.41 14.39
CA VAL A 137 -4.57 8.57 15.61
C VAL A 137 -5.26 9.55 16.55
N ALA A 138 -5.19 9.30 17.85
CA ALA A 138 -5.72 10.21 18.86
C ALA A 138 -4.83 11.45 18.98
N CYS A 139 -5.44 12.62 19.13
CA CYS A 139 -4.71 13.82 19.52
C CYS A 139 -4.17 13.66 20.95
N PRO A 140 -2.86 13.84 21.21
CA PRO A 140 -2.29 13.69 22.55
C PRO A 140 -2.78 14.74 23.56
N HIS A 141 -3.45 15.80 23.10
CA HIS A 141 -3.91 16.89 23.97
C HIS A 141 -5.42 16.88 24.23
N CYS A 142 -6.24 16.46 23.26
CA CYS A 142 -7.70 16.45 23.41
C CYS A 142 -8.34 15.05 23.31
N GLY A 143 -7.57 14.01 22.95
CA GLY A 143 -8.05 12.63 22.85
C GLY A 143 -8.85 12.31 21.59
N GLU A 144 -9.36 13.31 20.87
CA GLU A 144 -10.16 13.10 19.66
C GLU A 144 -9.34 12.45 18.53
N GLU A 145 -9.94 11.46 17.87
CA GLU A 145 -9.32 10.69 16.78
C GLU A 145 -9.42 11.43 15.44
N GLN A 146 -8.33 11.42 14.68
CA GLN A 146 -8.24 12.03 13.35
C GLN A 146 -7.22 11.29 12.51
N TYR A 147 -7.33 11.37 11.19
CA TYR A 147 -6.21 11.01 10.32
C TYR A 147 -5.44 12.28 9.92
N LEU A 148 -4.13 12.17 9.89
CA LEU A 148 -3.23 13.24 9.51
C LEU A 148 -3.43 13.62 8.04
N LYS A 149 -3.58 14.91 7.79
CA LYS A 149 -3.64 15.52 6.45
C LYS A 149 -2.45 16.47 6.29
N PHE A 150 -1.92 16.57 5.07
CA PHE A 150 -0.92 17.59 4.78
C PHE A 150 -1.48 18.99 4.98
N GLY A 151 -2.71 19.23 4.48
CA GLY A 151 -3.39 20.51 4.53
C GLY A 151 -2.86 21.49 3.49
N ASP A 152 -3.45 22.69 3.48
CA ASP A 152 -2.99 23.82 2.68
C ASP A 152 -3.05 25.11 3.51
N LYS A 153 -2.90 26.26 2.86
CA LYS A 153 -2.91 27.57 3.52
C LYS A 153 -4.29 27.93 4.10
N GLU A 154 -5.37 27.42 3.51
CA GLU A 154 -6.74 27.79 3.85
C GLU A 154 -7.36 26.82 4.87
N THR A 155 -6.88 25.58 4.89
CA THR A 155 -7.31 24.53 5.81
C THR A 155 -6.84 24.89 7.24
N PRO A 156 -7.73 24.98 8.25
CA PRO A 156 -7.35 25.38 9.60
C PRO A 156 -6.64 24.28 10.41
N PHE A 157 -6.42 23.10 9.83
CA PHE A 157 -5.73 21.95 10.43
C PHE A 157 -4.68 21.36 9.46
N GLY A 158 -3.98 20.31 9.87
CA GLY A 158 -2.92 19.67 9.09
C GLY A 158 -1.52 20.16 9.47
N LEU A 159 -0.51 19.92 8.63
CA LEU A 159 0.84 20.40 8.87
C LEU A 159 0.92 21.93 8.68
N LYS A 160 1.50 22.61 9.67
CA LYS A 160 1.72 24.06 9.71
C LYS A 160 3.15 24.37 10.07
N TRP A 161 3.69 25.43 9.48
CA TRP A 161 5.05 25.90 9.72
C TRP A 161 5.15 27.40 9.39
N THR A 162 6.12 28.07 9.99
CA THR A 162 6.50 29.43 9.64
C THR A 162 7.12 29.45 8.24
N PRO A 163 6.77 30.40 7.37
CA PRO A 163 7.39 30.53 6.05
C PRO A 163 8.93 30.48 6.12
N ASP A 164 9.52 29.72 5.20
CA ASP A 164 10.97 29.52 5.06
C ASP A 164 11.68 28.86 6.27
N ASP A 165 10.94 28.42 7.30
CA ASP A 165 11.46 27.65 8.43
C ASP A 165 10.76 26.28 8.57
N PRO A 166 11.27 25.24 7.87
CA PRO A 166 10.70 23.89 7.98
C PRO A 166 10.88 23.26 9.36
N SER A 167 11.81 23.75 10.20
CA SER A 167 12.04 23.20 11.54
C SER A 167 10.93 23.57 12.52
N SER A 168 10.19 24.64 12.23
CA SER A 168 9.05 25.08 13.03
C SER A 168 7.84 24.16 12.94
N VAL A 169 7.83 23.17 12.02
CA VAL A 169 6.65 22.37 11.68
C VAL A 169 5.99 21.72 12.90
N PHE A 170 4.66 21.74 12.89
CA PHE A 170 3.78 21.03 13.81
C PHE A 170 2.53 20.60 13.05
N TYR A 171 1.75 19.71 13.65
CA TYR A 171 0.43 19.35 13.17
C TYR A 171 -0.62 20.05 14.00
N LEU A 172 -1.61 20.66 13.35
CA LEU A 172 -2.72 21.33 14.01
C LEU A 172 -3.95 20.41 13.97
N CYS A 173 -4.46 20.02 15.14
CA CYS A 173 -5.59 19.09 15.30
C CYS A 173 -6.88 19.65 14.66
N GLU A 174 -7.62 18.79 13.95
CA GLU A 174 -8.87 19.20 13.27
C GLU A 174 -10.05 19.47 14.20
N HIS A 175 -10.04 18.92 15.42
CA HIS A 175 -11.15 19.03 16.37
C HIS A 175 -11.03 20.24 17.29
N ASN A 176 -9.83 20.46 17.83
CA ASN A 176 -9.61 21.44 18.90
C ASN A 176 -8.40 22.37 18.65
N ALA A 177 -7.84 22.37 17.43
CA ALA A 177 -6.68 23.19 17.06
C ALA A 177 -5.48 23.07 18.02
N CYS A 178 -5.32 21.90 18.65
CA CYS A 178 -4.15 21.59 19.47
C CYS A 178 -2.90 21.54 18.57
N VAL A 179 -1.79 22.10 19.06
CA VAL A 179 -0.48 22.04 18.41
C VAL A 179 0.20 20.74 18.81
N ILE A 180 0.32 19.80 17.87
CA ILE A 180 0.93 18.48 18.07
C ILE A 180 2.33 18.48 17.43
N ARG A 181 3.36 18.06 18.16
CA ARG A 181 4.69 17.76 17.60
C ARG A 181 4.79 16.29 17.23
N GLN A 182 5.66 15.98 16.26
CA GLN A 182 5.77 14.62 15.73
C GLN A 182 6.08 13.58 16.81
N GLN A 183 6.96 13.90 17.76
CA GLN A 183 7.33 13.02 18.86
C GLN A 183 6.22 12.77 19.89
N GLU A 184 5.14 13.55 19.85
CA GLU A 184 3.99 13.40 20.75
C GLU A 184 2.95 12.43 20.17
N LEU A 185 3.07 12.01 18.92
CA LEU A 185 2.16 11.04 18.34
C LEU A 185 2.39 9.65 18.94
N ASP A 186 1.32 9.10 19.49
CA ASP A 186 1.24 7.72 19.95
C ASP A 186 0.34 6.92 19.00
N PHE A 187 0.87 5.81 18.51
CA PHE A 187 0.16 4.89 17.61
C PHE A 187 -0.44 3.68 18.35
N THR A 188 -0.29 3.58 19.68
CA THR A 188 -0.71 2.42 20.47
C THR A 188 -2.20 2.09 20.29
N ASP A 189 -3.06 3.10 20.32
CA ASP A 189 -4.51 2.96 20.13
C ASP A 189 -4.97 3.33 18.71
N ALA A 190 -4.04 3.58 17.79
CA ALA A 190 -4.35 3.94 16.43
C ALA A 190 -5.08 2.79 15.70
N ARG A 191 -5.98 3.16 14.80
CA ARG A 191 -6.83 2.20 14.08
C ARG A 191 -7.17 2.70 12.70
N TYR A 192 -7.47 1.77 11.81
CA TYR A 192 -8.03 2.09 10.51
C TYR A 192 -9.54 2.27 10.63
N ILE A 193 -10.06 3.42 10.19
CA ILE A 193 -11.50 3.73 10.16
C ILE A 193 -11.91 4.00 8.72
N CYS A 194 -13.01 3.40 8.28
CA CYS A 194 -13.55 3.59 6.95
C CYS A 194 -14.24 4.96 6.85
N GLU A 195 -13.75 5.84 5.98
CA GLU A 195 -14.33 7.19 5.81
C GLU A 195 -15.77 7.17 5.25
N LYS A 196 -16.15 6.08 4.57
CA LYS A 196 -17.46 5.90 3.94
C LYS A 196 -18.53 5.31 4.88
N THR A 197 -18.14 4.43 5.80
CA THR A 197 -19.08 3.58 6.56
C THR A 197 -18.84 3.59 8.06
N GLY A 198 -17.69 4.08 8.53
CA GLY A 198 -17.30 4.08 9.93
C GLY A 198 -16.91 2.72 10.51
N ILE A 199 -16.91 1.64 9.73
CA ILE A 199 -16.33 0.36 10.18
C ILE A 199 -14.84 0.54 10.46
N TRP A 200 -14.29 -0.23 11.38
CA TRP A 200 -12.89 -0.06 11.75
C TRP A 200 -12.21 -1.38 12.13
N THR A 201 -10.88 -1.36 12.08
CA THR A 201 -10.01 -2.46 12.49
C THR A 201 -8.69 -1.92 13.04
N ARG A 202 -8.08 -2.65 13.98
CA ARG A 202 -6.74 -2.34 14.51
C ARG A 202 -5.65 -3.17 13.82
N ASP A 203 -5.96 -4.39 13.42
CA ASP A 203 -4.99 -5.40 12.97
C ASP A 203 -5.33 -6.00 11.59
N GLY A 204 -6.47 -5.66 11.01
CA GLY A 204 -6.98 -6.26 9.78
C GLY A 204 -7.50 -7.70 9.95
N ILE A 205 -7.57 -8.19 11.19
CA ILE A 205 -8.09 -9.52 11.55
C ILE A 205 -9.47 -9.37 12.18
N LEU A 206 -9.59 -8.53 13.22
CA LEU A 206 -10.85 -8.23 13.88
C LEU A 206 -11.46 -6.96 13.28
N TRP A 207 -12.76 -7.03 13.00
CA TRP A 207 -13.51 -5.94 12.39
C TRP A 207 -14.68 -5.53 13.26
N PHE A 208 -14.96 -4.23 13.28
CA PHE A 208 -15.98 -3.66 14.12
C PHE A 208 -16.85 -2.70 13.33
N SER A 209 -18.14 -2.66 13.66
CA SER A 209 -19.07 -1.66 13.17
C SER A 209 -18.72 -0.26 13.72
N SER A 210 -19.36 0.77 13.17
CA SER A 210 -19.22 2.14 13.69
C SER A 210 -19.75 2.30 15.13
N SER A 211 -20.62 1.40 15.60
CA SER A 211 -21.08 1.35 16.99
C SER A 211 -20.16 0.54 17.93
N GLY A 212 -19.14 -0.13 17.39
CA GLY A 212 -18.16 -0.89 18.16
C GLY A 212 -18.49 -2.37 18.38
N GLU A 213 -19.51 -2.89 17.70
CA GLU A 213 -19.83 -4.33 17.71
C GLU A 213 -18.93 -5.08 16.73
N GLU A 214 -18.45 -6.27 17.12
CA GLU A 214 -17.65 -7.12 16.22
C GLU A 214 -18.51 -7.58 15.03
N ILE A 215 -17.93 -7.51 13.83
CA ILE A 215 -18.57 -7.89 12.57
C ILE A 215 -17.64 -8.83 11.79
N GLU A 216 -18.22 -9.55 10.82
CA GLU A 216 -17.44 -10.32 9.87
C GLU A 216 -16.50 -9.42 9.05
N PRO A 217 -15.29 -9.90 8.69
CA PRO A 217 -14.39 -9.18 7.82
C PRO A 217 -15.06 -8.83 6.48
N PRO A 218 -14.94 -7.59 6.00
CA PRO A 218 -15.47 -7.18 4.70
C PRO A 218 -14.76 -7.90 3.53
N ASP A 219 -15.52 -8.21 2.49
CA ASP A 219 -15.03 -8.89 1.28
C ASP A 219 -13.93 -8.10 0.53
N SER A 220 -13.96 -6.77 0.60
CA SER A 220 -13.02 -5.89 -0.08
C SER A 220 -12.78 -4.60 0.72
N VAL A 221 -11.51 -4.22 0.83
CA VAL A 221 -11.06 -3.04 1.59
C VAL A 221 -9.90 -2.36 0.89
N THR A 222 -9.91 -1.02 0.95
CA THR A 222 -8.81 -0.18 0.50
C THR A 222 -8.18 0.46 1.71
N PHE A 223 -6.86 0.38 1.85
CA PHE A 223 -6.11 1.11 2.87
C PHE A 223 -5.33 2.25 2.23
N HIS A 224 -5.43 3.45 2.81
CA HIS A 224 -4.57 4.57 2.47
C HIS A 224 -3.71 4.96 3.67
N ILE A 225 -2.42 5.14 3.39
CA ILE A 225 -1.45 5.68 4.33
C ILE A 225 -0.47 6.55 3.54
N TRP A 226 0.13 7.53 4.21
CA TRP A 226 1.09 8.45 3.60
C TRP A 226 2.27 8.72 4.52
N THR A 227 3.24 9.46 4.00
CA THR A 227 4.58 9.58 4.58
C THR A 227 4.61 10.17 5.99
N ALA A 228 3.59 10.95 6.39
CA ALA A 228 3.54 11.58 7.73
C ALA A 228 3.50 10.60 8.90
N TYR A 229 3.10 9.34 8.67
CA TYR A 229 3.07 8.28 9.68
C TYR A 229 4.38 7.47 9.76
N SER A 230 5.30 7.66 8.82
CA SER A 230 6.50 6.83 8.73
C SER A 230 7.51 7.15 9.83
N PRO A 231 8.07 6.14 10.52
CA PRO A 231 9.16 6.35 11.47
C PRO A 231 10.51 6.65 10.77
N PHE A 232 10.59 6.50 9.45
CA PHE A 232 11.82 6.67 8.67
C PHE A 232 12.01 8.09 8.13
N THR A 233 11.05 8.99 8.36
CA THR A 233 11.10 10.37 7.88
C THR A 233 10.54 11.31 8.93
N THR A 234 10.87 12.59 8.81
CA THR A 234 10.39 13.63 9.73
C THR A 234 9.44 14.56 9.02
N TRP A 235 8.50 15.16 9.76
CA TRP A 235 7.67 16.23 9.22
C TRP A 235 8.50 17.40 8.69
N VAL A 236 9.65 17.67 9.32
CA VAL A 236 10.62 18.67 8.84
C VAL A 236 11.10 18.32 7.43
N GLN A 237 11.42 17.04 7.19
CA GLN A 237 11.85 16.57 5.87
C GLN A 237 10.71 16.66 4.84
N ILE A 238 9.49 16.27 5.21
CA ILE A 238 8.30 16.40 4.35
C ILE A 238 8.11 17.87 3.93
N VAL A 239 8.20 18.82 4.87
CA VAL A 239 8.06 20.26 4.56
C VAL A 239 9.21 20.75 3.68
N LYS A 240 10.45 20.32 3.93
CA LYS A 240 11.59 20.64 3.06
C LYS A 240 11.34 20.16 1.63
N ASP A 241 10.82 18.96 1.46
CA ASP A 241 10.55 18.41 0.13
C ASP A 241 9.38 19.11 -0.56
N TRP A 242 8.34 19.49 0.19
CA TRP A 242 7.28 20.38 -0.32
C TRP A 242 7.82 21.75 -0.78
N MET A 243 8.69 22.39 0.00
CA MET A 243 9.27 23.69 -0.37
C MET A 243 10.06 23.61 -1.69
N LYS A 244 10.75 22.49 -1.96
CA LYS A 244 11.47 22.26 -3.22
C LYS A 244 10.56 22.14 -4.44
N THR A 245 9.25 21.91 -4.26
CA THR A 245 8.29 21.83 -5.37
C THR A 245 7.80 23.20 -5.84
N LYS A 246 8.13 24.28 -5.12
CA LYS A 246 7.63 25.63 -5.44
C LYS A 246 8.08 26.05 -6.84
N GLY A 247 7.11 26.36 -7.70
CA GLY A 247 7.34 26.74 -9.10
C GLY A 247 7.66 25.57 -10.04
N ASP A 248 7.60 24.32 -9.57
CA ASP A 248 7.91 23.13 -10.36
C ASP A 248 6.77 22.11 -10.28
N THR A 249 5.92 22.12 -11.30
CA THR A 249 4.76 21.22 -11.40
C THR A 249 5.16 19.74 -11.40
N GLY A 250 6.32 19.40 -11.98
CA GLY A 250 6.80 18.02 -12.02
C GLY A 250 7.16 17.51 -10.62
N LYS A 251 7.92 18.30 -9.85
CA LYS A 251 8.22 17.97 -8.45
C LYS A 251 6.97 17.96 -7.58
N ARG A 252 6.02 18.87 -7.82
CA ARG A 252 4.76 18.91 -7.07
C ARG A 252 3.92 17.67 -7.32
N LYS A 253 3.87 17.20 -8.57
CA LYS A 253 3.28 15.91 -8.93
C LYS A 253 3.94 14.75 -8.18
N THR A 254 5.28 14.68 -8.18
CA THR A 254 6.01 13.65 -7.43
C THR A 254 5.64 13.69 -5.94
N PHE A 255 5.62 14.86 -5.30
CA PHE A 255 5.26 14.98 -3.90
C PHE A 255 3.84 14.46 -3.61
N VAL A 256 2.85 14.86 -4.40
CA VAL A 256 1.46 14.38 -4.23
C VAL A 256 1.38 12.86 -4.40
N ASN A 257 2.00 12.32 -5.44
CA ASN A 257 1.95 10.89 -5.74
C ASN A 257 2.70 10.01 -4.74
N THR A 258 3.94 10.37 -4.39
CA THR A 258 4.82 9.50 -3.60
C THR A 258 4.84 9.85 -2.12
N THR A 259 4.64 11.11 -1.77
CA THR A 259 4.68 11.55 -0.36
C THR A 259 3.29 11.50 0.27
N LEU A 260 2.29 12.07 -0.40
CA LEU A 260 0.89 12.06 0.08
C LEU A 260 0.16 10.76 -0.25
N GLY A 261 0.67 9.98 -1.21
CA GLY A 261 -0.02 8.76 -1.65
C GLY A 261 -1.36 9.10 -2.30
N GLU A 262 -1.44 10.21 -3.03
CA GLU A 262 -2.65 10.72 -3.67
C GLU A 262 -2.45 10.84 -5.18
N THR A 263 -3.51 10.75 -5.96
CA THR A 263 -3.44 11.01 -7.41
C THR A 263 -3.29 12.50 -7.69
N TRP A 264 -2.47 12.82 -8.70
CA TRP A 264 -2.31 14.17 -9.24
C TRP A 264 -3.45 14.51 -10.22
#